data_AF-A0A9E3X8B0-F1
#
_entry.id   AF-A0A9E3X8B0-F1
#
_cell.length_a   1.000
_cell.length_b   1.000
_cell.length_c   1.000
_cell.angle_alpha   90.00
_cell.angle_beta   90.00
_cell.angle_gamma   90.00
#
_symmetry.space_group_name_H-M   'P 1'
#
loop_
_entity.id
_entity.type
_entity.pdbx_description
1 polymer ?
#
loop_
_entity_poly.entity_id
_entity_poly.type
_entity_poly.pdbx_seq_one_letter_code
_entity_poly.pdbx_strand_id
1 'polypeptide(L)'
;MMTEKLETVRMRSTPTLAAALRQMNAGRLHFRPVPAVESLLPPMYRIRAADQADEAEAVSRVIGEVSERLRRLVDAYGEWHEFDAPAYFDLPAEFSGNIVRVVERVSTVHIVFFADLLLPSFQRAVHFWATAMVPAYQQREESAQTYRHFFEEVQPAMLGQWNDLIAVLARARSHLLGDIGFLTTNGAEDERMRRQALWQRPPVSELDRDLTPDLSTIPTLTLAIDFPLPAQKQPGRIRRLRRSRERRRIHQSHKR
;
A
#
# COMPACT_ATOMS: atom_id res chain seq x y z
N MET A 1 -18.46 -13.67 25.86
CA MET A 1 -17.54 -14.07 24.76
C MET A 1 -17.71 -13.09 23.62
N MET A 2 -16.85 -12.09 23.53
CA MET A 2 -16.74 -11.28 22.32
C MET A 2 -15.98 -12.11 21.29
N THR A 3 -16.65 -12.49 20.20
CA THR A 3 -15.98 -12.97 18.99
C THR A 3 -15.08 -11.85 18.49
N GLU A 4 -13.81 -11.92 18.87
CA GLU A 4 -12.74 -11.13 18.29
C GLU A 4 -12.75 -11.45 16.79
N LYS A 5 -13.25 -10.51 15.98
CA LYS A 5 -13.10 -10.59 14.53
C LYS A 5 -11.59 -10.57 14.29
N LEU A 6 -11.03 -11.73 13.97
CA LEU A 6 -9.66 -11.88 13.54
C LEU A 6 -9.48 -11.02 12.28
N GLU A 7 -8.96 -9.80 12.44
CA GLU A 7 -8.62 -8.95 11.31
C GLU A 7 -7.41 -9.56 10.60
N THR A 8 -7.64 -10.11 9.40
CA THR A 8 -6.53 -10.50 8.53
C THR A 8 -5.83 -9.23 8.05
N VAL A 9 -4.71 -8.90 8.67
CA VAL A 9 -3.88 -7.76 8.26
C VAL A 9 -3.17 -8.12 6.96
N ARG A 10 -3.51 -7.41 5.87
CA ARG A 10 -2.83 -7.56 4.58
C ARG A 10 -1.59 -6.68 4.55
N MET A 11 -0.43 -7.32 4.47
CA MET A 11 0.89 -6.71 4.27
C MET A 11 0.99 -6.10 2.87
N ARG A 12 0.56 -4.85 2.71
CA ARG A 12 0.52 -4.19 1.39
C ARG A 12 1.57 -3.09 1.22
N SER A 13 2.16 -2.62 2.31
CA SER A 13 3.07 -1.47 2.29
C SER A 13 4.15 -1.61 3.35
N THR A 14 5.25 -0.90 3.16
CA THR A 14 6.36 -0.81 4.11
C THR A 14 5.92 -0.25 5.47
N PRO A 15 5.07 0.80 5.55
CA PRO A 15 4.43 1.21 6.79
C PRO A 15 3.58 0.10 7.45
N THR A 16 2.95 -0.78 6.67
CA THR A 16 2.21 -1.93 7.22
C THR A 16 3.14 -2.98 7.80
N LEU A 17 4.27 -3.27 7.15
CA LEU A 17 5.30 -4.17 7.68
C LEU A 17 5.90 -3.63 8.98
N ALA A 18 6.26 -2.34 9.02
CA ALA A 18 6.75 -1.70 10.23
C ALA A 18 5.71 -1.73 11.36
N ALA A 19 4.44 -1.51 11.04
CA ALA A 19 3.37 -1.63 12.03
C ALA A 19 3.28 -3.05 12.60
N ALA A 20 3.45 -4.06 11.75
CA ALA A 20 3.43 -5.45 12.14
C ALA A 20 4.64 -5.84 13.02
N LEU A 21 5.84 -5.37 12.68
CA LEU A 21 7.04 -5.50 13.51
C LEU A 21 6.84 -4.89 14.90
N ARG A 22 6.24 -3.70 14.98
CA ARG A 22 5.95 -3.03 16.26
C ARG A 22 4.92 -3.75 17.13
N GLN A 23 4.09 -4.62 16.55
CA GLN A 23 2.96 -5.28 17.22
C GLN A 23 3.06 -6.80 17.25
N MET A 24 4.27 -7.37 17.17
CA MET A 24 4.45 -8.83 17.20
C MET A 24 3.93 -9.51 18.46
N ASN A 25 3.71 -8.76 19.56
CA ASN A 25 3.12 -9.25 20.80
C ASN A 25 1.57 -9.24 20.81
N ALA A 26 0.92 -8.62 19.83
CA ALA A 26 -0.53 -8.46 19.78
C ALA A 26 -1.22 -9.76 19.33
N GLY A 27 -1.11 -10.82 20.13
CA GLY A 27 -1.77 -12.10 19.90
C GLY A 27 -1.32 -12.86 18.65
N ARG A 28 -1.98 -13.99 18.37
CA ARG A 28 -1.78 -14.81 17.16
C ARG A 28 -2.27 -14.06 15.94
N LEU A 29 -1.48 -13.11 15.47
CA LEU A 29 -1.74 -12.47 14.21
C LEU A 29 -1.61 -13.52 13.11
N HIS A 30 -2.75 -13.90 12.53
CA HIS A 30 -2.80 -14.79 11.40
C HIS A 30 -2.48 -14.00 10.14
N PHE A 31 -1.21 -13.99 9.80
CA PHE A 31 -0.74 -13.36 8.56
C PHE A 31 -0.79 -14.37 7.44
N ARG A 32 -1.40 -13.94 6.33
CA ARG A 32 -1.29 -14.66 5.07
C ARG A 32 -0.30 -13.89 4.21
N PRO A 33 0.92 -14.40 3.98
CA PRO A 33 1.80 -13.78 3.00
C PRO A 33 1.05 -13.72 1.66
N VAL A 34 1.13 -12.58 0.99
CA VAL A 34 0.67 -12.51 -0.40
C VAL A 34 1.53 -13.54 -1.16
N PRO A 35 0.92 -14.47 -1.92
CA PRO A 35 1.70 -15.49 -2.65
C PRO A 35 2.78 -14.80 -3.50
N ALA A 36 3.92 -15.46 -3.73
CA ALA A 36 4.94 -14.92 -4.64
C ALA A 36 4.33 -14.85 -6.05
N VAL A 37 4.00 -13.65 -6.51
CA VAL A 37 3.19 -13.43 -7.74
C VAL A 37 4.06 -13.19 -8.97
N GLU A 38 5.39 -13.24 -8.86
CA GLU A 38 6.28 -12.80 -9.94
C GLU A 38 6.01 -13.51 -11.29
N SER A 39 5.62 -14.79 -11.25
CA SER A 39 5.25 -15.56 -12.45
C SER A 39 3.87 -15.19 -13.03
N LEU A 40 2.94 -14.72 -12.20
CA LEU A 40 1.57 -14.36 -12.58
C LEU A 40 1.42 -12.90 -12.98
N LEU A 41 2.35 -12.03 -12.56
CA LEU A 41 2.33 -10.62 -12.95
C LEU A 41 2.54 -10.47 -14.47
N PRO A 42 1.87 -9.52 -15.13
CA PRO A 42 2.19 -9.15 -16.50
C PRO A 42 3.62 -8.61 -16.60
N PRO A 43 4.26 -8.69 -17.78
CA PRO A 43 5.63 -8.21 -17.98
C PRO A 43 5.89 -6.79 -17.46
N MET A 44 4.92 -5.88 -17.60
CA MET A 44 5.03 -4.49 -17.14
C MET A 44 5.23 -4.35 -15.62
N TYR A 45 4.75 -5.31 -14.82
CA TYR A 45 4.82 -5.28 -13.36
C TYR A 45 5.93 -6.16 -12.79
N ARG A 46 6.66 -6.90 -13.63
CA ARG A 46 7.72 -7.81 -13.18
C ARG A 46 9.00 -7.04 -12.91
N ILE A 47 9.48 -7.11 -11.67
CA ILE A 47 10.73 -6.50 -11.24
C ILE A 47 11.76 -7.61 -11.10
N ARG A 48 12.60 -7.76 -12.13
CA ARG A 48 13.77 -8.63 -12.10
C ARG A 48 14.99 -7.77 -11.81
N ALA A 49 15.66 -8.05 -10.71
CA ALA A 49 16.79 -7.27 -10.24
C ALA A 49 17.93 -8.20 -9.82
N ALA A 50 19.15 -7.92 -10.28
CA ALA A 50 20.34 -8.63 -9.80
C ALA A 50 20.82 -8.07 -8.45
N ASP A 51 20.60 -6.77 -8.23
CA ASP A 51 20.96 -6.07 -7.00
C ASP A 51 19.94 -4.97 -6.62
N GLN A 52 20.23 -4.24 -5.54
CA GLN A 52 19.38 -3.15 -5.05
C GLN A 52 19.25 -1.97 -6.03
N ALA A 53 20.29 -1.73 -6.84
CA ALA A 53 20.31 -0.65 -7.82
C ALA A 53 19.34 -0.92 -8.96
N ASP A 54 19.43 -2.14 -9.50
CA ASP A 54 18.55 -2.64 -10.56
C ASP A 54 17.09 -2.67 -10.09
N GLU A 55 16.85 -3.11 -8.85
CA GLU A 55 15.50 -3.15 -8.26
C GLU A 55 14.90 -1.75 -8.19
N ALA A 56 15.68 -0.77 -7.71
CA ALA A 56 15.27 0.61 -7.61
C ALA A 56 15.00 1.26 -8.98
N GLU A 57 15.82 0.99 -9.99
CA GLU A 57 15.59 1.50 -11.35
C GLU A 57 14.35 0.86 -12.01
N ALA A 58 14.23 -0.47 -11.90
CA ALA A 58 13.11 -1.21 -12.45
C ALA A 58 11.78 -0.74 -11.82
N VAL A 59 11.72 -0.61 -10.48
CA VAL A 59 10.49 -0.14 -9.83
C VAL A 59 10.16 1.30 -10.24
N SER A 60 11.14 2.21 -10.34
CA SER A 60 10.86 3.60 -10.74
C SER A 60 10.20 3.68 -12.13
N ARG A 61 10.61 2.84 -13.07
CA ARG A 61 9.96 2.73 -14.39
C ARG A 61 8.50 2.27 -14.28
N VAL A 62 8.25 1.23 -13.48
CA VAL A 62 6.88 0.73 -13.24
C VAL A 62 6.01 1.80 -12.58
N ILE A 63 6.56 2.54 -11.61
CA ILE A 63 5.85 3.63 -10.92
C ILE A 63 5.47 4.74 -11.89
N GLY A 64 6.34 5.13 -12.82
CA GLY A 64 6.02 6.13 -13.84
C GLY A 64 4.79 5.71 -14.66
N GLU A 65 4.78 4.48 -15.15
CA GLU A 65 3.65 3.93 -15.93
C GLU A 65 2.36 3.84 -15.11
N VAL A 66 2.43 3.35 -13.87
CA VAL A 66 1.25 3.23 -13.00
C VAL A 66 0.72 4.60 -12.60
N SER A 67 1.59 5.58 -12.34
CA SER A 67 1.19 6.95 -12.00
C SER A 67 0.46 7.62 -13.16
N GLU A 68 0.94 7.42 -14.40
CA GLU A 68 0.25 7.91 -15.58
C GLU A 68 -1.09 7.20 -15.82
N ARG A 69 -1.16 5.87 -15.60
CA ARG A 69 -2.44 5.13 -15.61
C ARG A 69 -3.42 5.69 -14.59
N LEU A 70 -2.99 5.94 -13.35
CA LEU A 70 -3.84 6.53 -12.31
C LEU A 70 -4.35 7.92 -12.70
N ARG A 71 -3.51 8.76 -13.33
CA ARG A 71 -3.94 10.08 -13.82
C ARG A 71 -5.03 9.97 -14.89
N ARG A 72 -4.84 9.09 -15.89
CA ARG A 72 -5.82 8.86 -16.96
C ARG A 72 -7.12 8.24 -16.44
N LEU A 73 -7.06 7.55 -15.30
CA LEU A 73 -8.24 6.95 -14.69
C LEU A 73 -9.28 7.99 -14.29
N VAL A 74 -8.88 9.21 -13.94
CA VAL A 74 -9.81 10.30 -13.60
C VAL A 74 -10.84 10.54 -14.72
N ASP A 75 -10.38 10.52 -15.97
CA ASP A 75 -11.22 10.73 -17.14
C ASP A 75 -11.94 9.43 -17.56
N ALA A 76 -11.26 8.29 -17.45
CA ALA A 76 -11.80 7.00 -17.90
C ALA A 76 -12.83 6.37 -16.94
N TYR A 77 -12.77 6.68 -15.65
CA TYR A 77 -13.57 5.97 -14.63
C TYR A 77 -15.08 6.12 -14.82
N GLY A 78 -15.53 7.26 -15.38
CA GLY A 78 -16.93 7.51 -15.69
C GLY A 78 -17.50 6.64 -16.79
N GLU A 79 -16.66 6.12 -17.68
CA GLU A 79 -17.07 5.30 -18.82
C GLU A 79 -17.39 3.85 -18.41
N TRP A 80 -17.00 3.44 -17.20
CA TRP A 80 -17.22 2.08 -16.71
C TRP A 80 -18.53 2.02 -15.93
N HIS A 81 -19.43 1.11 -16.29
CA HIS A 81 -20.65 0.86 -15.51
C HIS A 81 -20.30 0.38 -14.10
N GLU A 82 -19.51 -0.69 -14.04
CA GLU A 82 -18.85 -1.21 -12.84
C GLU A 82 -17.34 -1.16 -13.10
N PHE A 83 -16.57 -0.52 -12.22
CA PHE A 83 -15.13 -0.39 -12.42
C PHE A 83 -14.45 -1.71 -12.05
N ASP A 84 -13.74 -2.31 -13.01
CA ASP A 84 -12.98 -3.54 -12.84
C ASP A 84 -11.48 -3.23 -12.86
N ALA A 85 -10.92 -3.11 -11.65
CA ALA A 85 -9.51 -2.81 -11.41
C ALA A 85 -8.55 -3.87 -12.02
N PRO A 86 -8.80 -5.20 -11.90
CA PRO A 86 -8.04 -6.20 -12.66
C PRO A 86 -7.89 -5.85 -14.15
N ALA A 87 -8.99 -5.56 -14.85
CA ALA A 87 -8.94 -5.22 -16.26
C ALA A 87 -8.22 -3.89 -16.53
N TYR A 88 -8.48 -2.84 -15.75
CA TYR A 88 -7.88 -1.52 -15.98
C TYR A 88 -6.35 -1.50 -15.80
N PHE A 89 -5.86 -2.26 -14.81
CA PHE A 89 -4.43 -2.35 -14.52
C PHE A 89 -3.76 -3.58 -15.15
N ASP A 90 -4.45 -4.32 -16.03
CA ASP A 90 -3.96 -5.58 -16.60
C ASP A 90 -3.53 -6.62 -15.54
N LEU A 91 -4.09 -6.58 -14.33
CA LEU A 91 -3.66 -7.44 -13.22
C LEU A 91 -4.51 -8.72 -13.14
N PRO A 92 -3.91 -9.87 -12.76
CA PRO A 92 -4.68 -11.05 -12.39
C PRO A 92 -5.65 -10.72 -11.25
N ALA A 93 -6.89 -11.23 -11.33
CA ALA A 93 -7.93 -10.95 -10.33
C ALA A 93 -7.51 -11.33 -8.90
N GLU A 94 -6.75 -12.42 -8.77
CA GLU A 94 -6.18 -12.94 -7.51
C GLU A 94 -5.21 -11.95 -6.84
N PHE A 95 -4.53 -11.12 -7.64
CA PHE A 95 -3.55 -10.16 -7.16
C PHE A 95 -4.11 -8.75 -7.02
N SER A 96 -5.04 -8.37 -7.90
CA SER A 96 -5.62 -7.02 -7.95
C SER A 96 -6.18 -6.59 -6.59
N GLY A 97 -6.90 -7.47 -5.89
CA GLY A 97 -7.44 -7.16 -4.56
C GLY A 97 -6.39 -6.94 -3.47
N ASN A 98 -5.11 -7.25 -3.71
CA ASN A 98 -4.01 -6.98 -2.78
C ASN A 98 -3.27 -5.69 -3.12
N ILE A 99 -3.05 -5.43 -4.41
CA ILE A 99 -2.29 -4.28 -4.88
C ILE A 99 -3.14 -3.04 -5.13
N VAL A 100 -4.40 -3.18 -5.54
CA VAL A 100 -5.32 -2.07 -5.75
C VAL A 100 -6.40 -2.08 -4.68
N ARG A 101 -6.66 -0.92 -4.09
CA ARG A 101 -7.82 -0.68 -3.24
C ARG A 101 -8.62 0.46 -3.83
N VAL A 102 -9.86 0.16 -4.19
CA VAL A 102 -10.85 1.15 -4.63
C VAL A 102 -11.83 1.39 -3.48
N VAL A 103 -12.03 2.65 -3.13
CA VAL A 103 -13.03 3.06 -2.13
C VAL A 103 -13.90 4.13 -2.76
N GLU A 104 -15.10 3.72 -3.16
CA GLU A 104 -16.14 4.65 -3.55
C GLU A 104 -16.84 5.20 -2.32
N ARG A 105 -16.85 6.53 -2.19
CA ARG A 105 -17.64 7.27 -1.21
C ARG A 105 -18.76 8.02 -1.93
N VAL A 106 -19.65 8.65 -1.15
CA VAL A 106 -20.83 9.37 -1.67
C VAL A 106 -20.50 10.34 -2.80
N SER A 107 -19.37 11.07 -2.68
CA SER A 107 -18.98 12.10 -3.65
C SER A 107 -17.64 11.89 -4.34
N THR A 108 -16.85 10.93 -3.91
CA THR A 108 -15.45 10.77 -4.33
C THR A 108 -15.10 9.30 -4.52
N VAL A 109 -14.17 9.05 -5.42
CA VAL A 109 -13.51 7.76 -5.59
C VAL A 109 -12.09 7.94 -5.10
N HIS A 110 -11.67 7.08 -4.19
CA HIS A 110 -10.29 7.00 -3.70
C HIS A 110 -9.69 5.70 -4.20
N ILE A 111 -8.60 5.78 -4.96
CA ILE A 111 -7.89 4.61 -5.48
C ILE A 111 -6.49 4.63 -4.92
N VAL A 112 -6.09 3.51 -4.31
CA VAL A 112 -4.73 3.29 -3.79
C VAL A 112 -4.09 2.14 -4.53
N PHE A 113 -2.87 2.35 -5.01
CA PHE A 113 -2.03 1.34 -5.61
C PHE A 113 -0.79 1.10 -4.72
N PHE A 114 -0.67 -0.09 -4.18
CA PHE A 114 0.35 -0.49 -3.23
C PHE A 114 1.59 -1.05 -3.93
N ALA A 115 2.39 -0.16 -4.53
CA ALA A 115 3.51 -0.60 -5.36
C ALA A 115 4.64 -1.29 -4.59
N ASP A 116 4.73 -1.10 -3.27
CA ASP A 116 5.65 -1.83 -2.39
C ASP A 116 5.52 -3.36 -2.58
N LEU A 117 4.33 -3.87 -2.91
CA LEU A 117 4.09 -5.29 -3.18
C LEU A 117 4.84 -5.83 -4.40
N LEU A 118 5.29 -4.96 -5.31
CA LEU A 118 6.01 -5.35 -6.51
C LEU A 118 7.50 -5.60 -6.22
N LEU A 119 8.02 -5.08 -5.12
CA LEU A 119 9.46 -5.14 -4.80
C LEU A 119 9.84 -6.54 -4.32
N PRO A 120 10.80 -7.22 -4.96
CA PRO A 120 11.41 -8.42 -4.43
C PRO A 120 11.92 -8.26 -2.99
N SER A 121 12.55 -7.13 -2.65
CA SER A 121 13.01 -6.83 -1.29
C SER A 121 11.86 -6.78 -0.27
N PHE A 122 10.73 -6.17 -0.62
CA PHE A 122 9.55 -6.12 0.25
C PHE A 122 8.97 -7.52 0.45
N GLN A 123 8.84 -8.30 -0.63
CA GLN A 123 8.32 -9.67 -0.55
C GLN A 123 9.21 -10.56 0.32
N ARG A 124 10.54 -10.46 0.19
CA ARG A 124 11.50 -11.17 1.06
C ARG A 124 11.36 -10.77 2.52
N ALA A 125 11.28 -9.47 2.81
CA ALA A 125 11.14 -8.96 4.17
C ALA A 125 9.83 -9.42 4.82
N VAL A 126 8.70 -9.33 4.10
CA VAL A 126 7.40 -9.84 4.58
C VAL A 126 7.43 -11.35 4.80
N HIS A 127 8.04 -12.10 3.87
CA HIS A 127 8.16 -13.55 4.01
C HIS A 127 9.00 -13.93 5.24
N PHE A 128 10.21 -13.38 5.36
CA PHE A 128 11.09 -13.64 6.51
C PHE A 128 10.42 -13.28 7.83
N TRP A 129 9.76 -12.12 7.86
CA TRP A 129 9.03 -11.71 9.05
C TRP A 129 7.93 -12.72 9.44
N ALA A 130 7.19 -13.25 8.47
CA ALA A 130 6.07 -14.15 8.74
C ALA A 130 6.53 -15.56 9.12
N THR A 131 7.59 -16.08 8.47
CA THR A 131 8.03 -17.47 8.60
C THR A 131 9.14 -17.69 9.61
N ALA A 132 9.94 -16.66 9.92
CA ALA A 132 11.06 -16.75 10.85
C ALA A 132 10.92 -15.79 12.04
N MET A 133 10.72 -14.49 11.80
CA MET A 133 10.73 -13.48 12.87
C MET A 133 9.60 -13.69 13.89
N VAL A 134 8.35 -13.79 13.44
CA VAL A 134 7.20 -13.94 14.34
C VAL A 134 7.27 -15.25 15.15
N PRO A 135 7.51 -16.43 14.54
CA PRO A 135 7.68 -17.67 15.30
C PRO A 135 8.81 -17.61 16.32
N ALA A 136 9.99 -17.11 15.95
CA ALA A 136 11.12 -16.99 16.86
C ALA A 136 10.83 -16.03 18.01
N TYR A 137 10.17 -14.90 17.73
CA TYR A 137 9.74 -13.96 18.76
C TYR A 137 8.77 -14.62 19.75
N GLN A 138 7.82 -15.44 19.28
CA GLN A 138 6.84 -16.12 20.14
C GLN A 138 7.48 -17.21 21.02
N GLN A 139 8.55 -17.84 20.55
CA GLN A 139 9.26 -18.93 21.25
C GLN A 139 10.43 -18.44 22.12
N ARG A 140 10.77 -17.14 22.09
CA ARG A 140 11.99 -16.59 22.72
C ARG A 140 12.05 -16.79 24.24
N GLU A 141 10.90 -16.90 24.90
CA GLU A 141 10.81 -17.06 26.36
C GLU A 141 10.81 -18.55 26.78
N GLU A 142 10.80 -19.49 25.83
CA GLU A 142 10.74 -20.93 26.14
C GLU A 142 12.06 -21.47 26.71
N SER A 143 13.21 -20.93 26.29
CA SER A 143 14.53 -21.38 26.74
C SER A 143 15.62 -20.32 26.53
N ALA A 144 16.76 -20.46 27.21
CA ALA A 144 17.92 -19.61 26.95
C ALA A 144 18.46 -19.75 25.51
N GLN A 145 18.26 -20.91 24.87
CA GLN A 145 18.69 -21.15 23.50
C GLN A 145 17.81 -20.42 22.49
N THR A 146 16.49 -20.47 22.65
CA THR A 146 15.54 -19.75 21.79
C THR A 146 15.66 -18.24 21.96
N TYR A 147 15.96 -17.78 23.18
CA TYR A 147 16.33 -16.38 23.43
C TYR A 147 17.57 -15.98 22.61
N ARG A 148 18.71 -16.69 22.76
CA ARG A 148 19.94 -16.37 22.00
C ARG A 148 19.71 -16.43 20.50
N HIS A 149 19.04 -17.47 20.00
CA HIS A 149 18.73 -17.60 18.58
C HIS A 149 17.95 -16.39 18.04
N PHE A 150 16.96 -15.87 18.80
CA PHE A 150 16.24 -14.68 18.40
C PHE A 150 17.15 -13.44 18.29
N PHE A 151 17.96 -13.17 19.32
CA PHE A 151 18.78 -11.95 19.38
C PHE A 151 20.06 -12.00 18.54
N GLU A 152 20.68 -13.16 18.39
CA GLU A 152 21.97 -13.32 17.72
C GLU A 152 21.81 -13.66 16.23
N GLU A 153 20.67 -14.23 15.81
CA GLU A 153 20.47 -14.69 14.43
C GLU A 153 19.24 -14.07 13.78
N VAL A 154 18.05 -14.24 14.35
CA VAL A 154 16.79 -13.92 13.65
C VAL A 154 16.56 -12.41 13.54
N GLN A 155 16.73 -11.66 14.63
CA GLN A 155 16.55 -10.21 14.64
C GLN A 155 17.60 -9.49 13.77
N PRO A 156 18.91 -9.81 13.84
CA PRO A 156 19.90 -9.26 12.91
C PRO A 156 19.59 -9.57 11.44
N ALA A 157 19.12 -10.79 11.14
CA ALA A 157 18.71 -11.14 9.78
C ALA A 157 17.51 -10.32 9.29
N MET A 158 16.49 -10.10 10.14
CA MET A 158 15.37 -9.21 9.83
C MET A 158 15.83 -7.77 9.59
N LEU A 159 16.77 -7.28 10.40
CA LEU A 159 17.36 -5.95 10.23
C LEU A 159 18.09 -5.82 8.89
N GLY A 160 18.81 -6.87 8.46
CA GLY A 160 19.40 -6.92 7.11
C GLY A 160 18.34 -6.79 6.01
N GLN A 161 17.28 -7.59 6.06
CA GLN A 161 16.17 -7.50 5.09
C GLN A 161 15.48 -6.14 5.10
N TRP A 162 15.31 -5.55 6.28
CA TRP A 162 14.73 -4.21 6.45
C TRP A 162 15.61 -3.14 5.81
N ASN A 163 16.92 -3.15 6.09
CA ASN A 163 17.85 -2.17 5.55
C ASN A 163 17.95 -2.26 4.02
N ASP A 164 17.95 -3.47 3.47
CA ASP A 164 17.92 -3.70 2.02
C ASP A 164 16.68 -3.08 1.37
N LEU A 165 15.50 -3.33 1.96
CA LEU A 165 14.24 -2.74 1.49
C LEU A 165 14.26 -1.21 1.56
N ILE A 166 14.72 -0.64 2.67
CA ILE A 166 14.79 0.82 2.86
C ILE A 166 15.76 1.44 1.85
N ALA A 167 16.90 0.79 1.56
CA ALA A 167 17.86 1.25 0.57
C ALA A 167 17.25 1.27 -0.85
N VAL A 168 16.55 0.20 -1.25
CA VAL A 168 15.83 0.14 -2.53
C VAL A 168 14.79 1.24 -2.63
N LEU A 169 13.96 1.42 -1.60
CA LEU A 169 12.91 2.44 -1.58
C LEU A 169 13.49 3.86 -1.62
N ALA A 170 14.55 4.12 -0.86
CA ALA A 170 15.21 5.43 -0.86
C ALA A 170 15.77 5.78 -2.25
N ARG A 171 16.42 4.82 -2.91
CA ARG A 171 16.95 4.99 -4.26
C ARG A 171 15.86 5.11 -5.33
N ALA A 172 14.81 4.30 -5.24
CA ALA A 172 13.67 4.40 -6.15
C ALA A 172 13.01 5.79 -6.05
N ARG A 173 12.84 6.29 -4.83
CA ARG A 173 12.30 7.64 -4.58
C ARG A 173 13.22 8.73 -5.11
N SER A 174 14.55 8.57 -5.04
CA SER A 174 15.47 9.56 -5.60
C SER A 174 15.36 9.66 -7.12
N HIS A 175 15.21 8.53 -7.82
CA HIS A 175 14.94 8.50 -9.26
C HIS A 175 13.60 9.17 -9.62
N LEU A 176 12.60 9.09 -8.73
CA LEU A 176 11.25 9.61 -8.94
C LEU A 176 11.07 11.09 -8.53
N LEU A 177 12.10 11.77 -8.00
CA LEU A 177 11.99 13.15 -7.52
C LEU A 177 11.54 14.15 -8.60
N GLY A 178 11.85 13.88 -9.87
CA GLY A 178 11.44 14.70 -11.01
C GLY A 178 10.18 14.20 -11.73
N ASP A 179 9.60 13.08 -11.32
CA ASP A 179 8.45 12.47 -12.02
C ASP A 179 7.14 13.14 -11.58
N ILE A 180 6.54 13.92 -12.48
CA ILE A 180 5.29 14.65 -12.19
C ILE A 180 4.15 13.69 -11.87
N GLY A 181 4.10 12.52 -12.52
CA GLY A 181 3.10 11.50 -12.27
C GLY A 181 3.14 11.08 -10.81
N PHE A 182 4.29 10.57 -10.39
CA PHE A 182 4.56 10.15 -9.02
C PHE A 182 4.28 11.26 -8.01
N LEU A 183 4.75 12.49 -8.25
CA LEU A 183 4.52 13.61 -7.34
C LEU A 183 3.03 13.91 -7.16
N THR A 184 2.22 13.77 -8.21
CA THR A 184 0.76 14.01 -8.15
C THR A 184 -0.02 12.85 -7.57
N THR A 185 0.52 11.63 -7.58
CA THR A 185 -0.14 10.43 -7.06
C THR A 185 0.55 9.85 -5.83
N ASN A 186 1.48 10.56 -5.18
CA ASN A 186 2.21 10.03 -4.03
C ASN A 186 1.29 9.94 -2.80
N GLY A 187 0.92 8.70 -2.43
CA GLY A 187 0.04 8.39 -1.30
C GLY A 187 0.77 8.03 0.00
N ALA A 188 2.06 8.35 0.11
CA ALA A 188 2.88 7.95 1.26
C ALA A 188 2.37 8.51 2.59
N GLU A 189 1.95 9.77 2.61
CA GLU A 189 1.49 10.42 3.83
C GLU A 189 0.17 9.81 4.33
N ASP A 190 -0.80 9.62 3.44
CA ASP A 190 -2.07 8.96 3.77
C ASP A 190 -1.85 7.55 4.33
N GLU A 191 -0.91 6.81 3.75
CA GLU A 191 -0.59 5.47 4.23
C GLU A 191 0.06 5.48 5.62
N ARG A 192 0.94 6.45 5.90
CA ARG A 192 1.49 6.65 7.25
C ARG A 192 0.42 7.09 8.23
N MET A 193 -0.42 8.07 7.90
CA MET A 193 -1.50 8.55 8.77
C MET A 193 -2.43 7.42 9.22
N ARG A 194 -2.73 6.45 8.33
CA ARG A 194 -3.50 5.24 8.67
C ARG A 194 -2.87 4.40 9.78
N ARG A 195 -1.55 4.49 9.99
CA ARG A 195 -0.79 3.74 11.00
C ARG A 195 -0.44 4.56 12.24
N GLN A 196 -0.73 5.86 12.27
CA GLN A 196 -0.34 6.75 13.35
C GLN A 196 -0.80 6.26 14.73
N ALA A 197 -2.00 5.71 14.84
CA ALA A 197 -2.52 5.16 16.09
C ALA A 197 -1.66 4.02 16.67
N LEU A 198 -0.94 3.27 15.82
CA LEU A 198 -0.06 2.18 16.23
C LEU A 198 1.31 2.71 16.72
N TRP A 199 1.72 3.91 16.29
CA TRP A 199 2.91 4.59 16.79
C TRP A 199 2.69 5.31 18.12
N GLN A 200 1.43 5.54 18.51
CA GLN A 200 1.09 6.02 19.86
C GLN A 200 1.25 4.94 20.94
N ARG A 201 1.44 3.67 20.52
CA ARG A 201 1.70 2.54 21.43
C ARG A 201 3.20 2.28 21.47
N PRO A 202 3.74 1.89 22.65
CA PRO A 202 5.14 1.46 22.73
C PRO A 202 5.35 0.26 21.80
N PRO A 203 6.51 0.18 21.12
CA PRO A 203 6.84 -1.01 20.36
C PRO A 203 7.00 -2.21 21.28
N VAL A 204 6.99 -3.42 20.70
CA VAL A 204 7.39 -4.63 21.42
C VAL A 204 8.74 -4.45 22.11
N SER A 205 8.84 -4.96 23.34
CA SER A 205 10.09 -4.91 24.10
C SER A 205 11.19 -5.67 23.36
N GLU A 206 12.42 -5.22 23.54
CA GLU A 206 13.63 -5.90 23.06
C GLU A 206 13.78 -5.98 21.54
N LEU A 207 12.97 -5.22 20.78
CA LEU A 207 13.25 -4.99 19.37
C LEU A 207 14.39 -3.98 19.19
N ASP A 208 15.21 -4.20 18.18
CA ASP A 208 16.18 -3.25 17.69
C ASP A 208 15.47 -1.93 17.33
N ARG A 209 16.11 -0.81 17.67
CA ARG A 209 15.56 0.52 17.42
C ARG A 209 15.41 0.78 15.92
N ASP A 210 16.29 0.23 15.09
CA ASP A 210 16.28 0.41 13.65
C ASP A 210 15.12 -0.33 12.97
N LEU A 211 14.55 -1.35 13.63
CA LEU A 211 13.31 -2.01 13.23
C LEU A 211 12.04 -1.28 13.71
N THR A 212 12.19 -0.24 14.53
CA THR A 212 11.09 0.58 15.06
C THR A 212 11.24 2.07 14.76
N PRO A 213 11.59 2.46 13.51
CA PRO A 213 11.86 3.85 13.19
C PRO A 213 10.62 4.74 13.39
N ASP A 214 10.84 6.06 13.45
CA ASP A 214 9.73 7.01 13.44
C ASP A 214 8.90 6.83 12.17
N LEU A 215 7.57 6.93 12.31
CA LEU A 215 6.64 6.69 11.23
C LEU A 215 6.91 7.60 10.04
N SER A 216 7.28 8.86 10.32
CA SER A 216 7.54 9.89 9.31
C SER A 216 8.70 9.53 8.37
N THR A 217 9.66 8.73 8.83
CA THR A 217 10.86 8.36 8.08
C THR A 217 10.67 7.10 7.24
N ILE A 218 9.57 6.38 7.43
CA ILE A 218 9.31 5.13 6.71
C ILE A 218 8.92 5.43 5.27
N PRO A 219 9.76 5.03 4.29
CA PRO A 219 9.46 5.24 2.89
C PRO A 219 8.40 4.25 2.40
N THR A 220 7.68 4.65 1.37
CA THR A 220 6.77 3.78 0.60
C THR A 220 6.63 4.34 -0.80
N LEU A 221 6.29 3.48 -1.74
CA LEU A 221 5.90 3.79 -3.11
C LEU A 221 4.38 3.65 -3.30
N THR A 222 3.61 3.70 -2.21
CA THR A 222 2.15 3.75 -2.27
C THR A 222 1.71 4.95 -3.10
N LEU A 223 0.90 4.68 -4.13
CA LEU A 223 0.28 5.70 -4.96
C LEU A 223 -1.20 5.84 -4.58
N ALA A 224 -1.72 7.05 -4.59
CA ALA A 224 -3.13 7.33 -4.35
C ALA A 224 -3.63 8.42 -5.29
N ILE A 225 -4.88 8.32 -5.70
CA ILE A 225 -5.58 9.39 -6.40
C ILE A 225 -7.02 9.49 -5.90
N ASP A 226 -7.47 10.73 -5.76
CA ASP A 226 -8.82 11.09 -5.37
C ASP A 226 -9.47 11.93 -6.47
N PHE A 227 -10.67 11.55 -6.88
CA PHE A 227 -11.42 12.33 -7.85
C PHE A 227 -12.94 12.27 -7.58
N PRO A 228 -13.72 13.26 -8.06
CA PRO A 228 -15.16 13.27 -7.86
C PRO A 228 -15.82 12.06 -8.51
N LEU A 229 -16.73 11.40 -7.78
CA LEU A 229 -17.53 10.32 -8.36
C LEU A 229 -18.37 10.90 -9.53
N PRO A 230 -18.33 10.27 -10.73
CA PRO A 230 -19.02 10.76 -11.91
C PRO A 230 -20.51 11.01 -11.68
N ALA A 231 -21.04 12.10 -12.23
CA ALA A 231 -22.43 12.52 -11.98
C ALA A 231 -23.46 11.45 -12.37
N GLN A 232 -23.15 10.65 -13.38
CA GLN A 232 -23.99 9.53 -13.85
C GLN A 232 -24.18 8.45 -12.77
N LYS A 233 -23.17 8.23 -11.92
CA LYS A 233 -23.21 7.33 -10.75
C LYS A 233 -23.81 7.99 -9.49
N GLN A 234 -24.31 9.22 -9.60
CA GLN A 234 -24.85 10.01 -8.50
C GLN A 234 -26.28 10.50 -8.80
N PRO A 235 -27.31 9.63 -8.66
CA PRO A 235 -28.69 9.98 -9.00
C PRO A 235 -29.20 11.24 -8.27
N GLY A 236 -28.78 11.46 -7.03
CA GLY A 236 -29.11 12.66 -6.26
C GLY A 236 -28.43 13.95 -6.76
N ARG A 237 -27.25 13.88 -7.38
CA ARG A 237 -26.56 15.03 -7.98
C ARG A 237 -27.17 15.39 -9.33
N ILE A 238 -27.55 14.39 -10.14
CA ILE A 238 -28.25 14.62 -11.41
C ILE A 238 -29.55 15.40 -11.17
N ARG A 239 -30.34 14.99 -10.17
CA ARG A 239 -31.57 15.70 -9.78
C ARG A 239 -31.30 17.16 -9.37
N ARG A 240 -30.23 17.40 -8.60
CA ARG A 240 -29.82 18.76 -8.20
C ARG A 240 -29.32 19.61 -9.38
N LEU A 241 -28.51 19.04 -10.27
CA LEU A 241 -28.03 19.71 -11.48
C LEU A 241 -29.17 20.04 -12.45
N ARG A 242 -30.13 19.12 -12.64
CA ARG A 242 -31.36 19.37 -13.43
C ARG A 242 -32.14 20.54 -12.84
N ARG A 243 -32.47 20.51 -11.55
CA ARG A 243 -33.18 21.62 -10.87
C ARG A 243 -32.44 22.95 -10.96
N SER A 244 -31.10 22.95 -10.85
CA SER A 244 -30.30 24.17 -10.99
C SER A 244 -30.33 24.74 -12.41
N ARG A 245 -30.23 23.89 -13.44
CA ARG A 245 -30.38 24.28 -14.85
C ARG A 245 -31.78 24.81 -15.15
N GLU A 246 -32.81 24.19 -14.59
CA GLU A 246 -34.21 24.60 -14.72
C GLU A 246 -34.46 25.99 -14.12
N ARG A 247 -33.96 26.23 -12.89
CA ARG A 247 -34.03 27.55 -12.24
C ARG A 247 -33.30 28.63 -13.03
N ARG A 248 -32.13 28.33 -13.60
CA ARG A 248 -31.39 29.29 -14.46
C ARG A 248 -32.15 29.63 -15.74
N ARG A 249 -32.80 28.65 -16.38
CA ARG A 249 -33.64 28.89 -17.56
C ARG A 249 -34.83 29.80 -17.24
N ILE A 250 -35.55 29.53 -16.16
CA ILE A 250 -36.70 30.34 -15.72
C ILE A 250 -36.26 31.78 -15.39
N HIS A 251 -35.10 31.94 -14.75
CA HIS A 251 -34.57 33.26 -14.40
C HIS A 251 -34.07 34.06 -15.62
N GLN A 252 -33.66 33.39 -16.69
CA GLN A 252 -33.30 34.02 -17.96
C GLN A 252 -34.52 34.36 -18.83
N SER A 253 -35.61 33.59 -18.76
CA SER A 253 -36.85 33.87 -19.49
C SER A 253 -37.66 35.03 -18.89
N HIS A 254 -37.48 35.38 -17.62
CA HIS A 254 -38.12 36.54 -16.98
C HIS A 254 -37.33 37.85 -17.12
N LYS A 255 -36.16 37.82 -17.78
CA LYS A 255 -35.34 39.02 -18.08
C LYS A 255 -35.41 39.44 -19.55
N ARG A 256 -36.27 38.80 -20.35
CA ARG A 256 -36.65 39.20 -21.71
C ARG A 256 -38.08 39.71 -21.67
#